data_AF-A0A2E2KFJ3-F1
#
_entry.id   AF-A0A2E2KFJ3-F1
#
_cell.length_a   1.000
_cell.length_b   1.000
_cell.length_c   1.000
_cell.angle_alpha   90.00
_cell.angle_beta   90.00
_cell.angle_gamma   90.00
#
_symmetry.space_group_name_H-M   'P 1'
#
loop_
_entity.id
_entity.type
_entity.pdbx_description
1 polymer ?
#
loop_
_entity_poly.entity_id
_entity_poly.type
_entity_poly.pdbx_seq_one_letter_code
_entity_poly.pdbx_strand_id
1 'polypeptide(L)'
;MFSNVIFEFKMHRLLKKIARQRVTMILQPGNVPVIERAVDHDEVTKTLILTAQIRGWVEILHESMPTGQIDAKGEINPSQPFQSREDYWKLTDSGWAAIQRRHQLSLLSIAVALLGVYFAIGT
;
A
#
# COMPACT_ATOMS: atom_id res chain seq x y z
N MET A 1 -1.22 22.54 10.23
CA MET A 1 -0.89 22.38 8.79
C MET A 1 0.14 21.29 8.54
N PHE A 2 1.32 21.33 9.18
CA PHE A 2 2.38 20.32 8.99
C PHE A 2 1.98 18.88 9.38
N SER A 3 1.14 18.71 10.40
CA SER A 3 0.61 17.39 10.82
C SER A 3 -0.13 16.67 9.69
N ASN A 4 -0.96 17.40 8.94
CA ASN A 4 -1.72 16.84 7.82
C ASN A 4 -0.80 16.43 6.68
N VAL A 5 0.24 17.22 6.38
CA VAL A 5 1.22 16.88 5.33
C VAL A 5 2.00 15.63 5.70
N ILE A 6 2.42 15.50 6.96
CA ILE A 6 3.11 14.30 7.46
C ILE A 6 2.19 13.08 7.36
N PHE A 7 0.92 13.24 7.72
CA PHE A 7 -0.07 12.17 7.63
C PHE A 7 -0.28 11.70 6.18
N GLU A 8 -0.50 12.63 5.24
CA GLU A 8 -0.63 12.32 3.81
C GLU A 8 0.62 11.64 3.25
N PHE A 9 1.80 12.04 3.70
CA PHE A 9 3.03 11.38 3.31
C PHE A 9 3.16 9.95 3.86
N LYS A 10 2.76 9.73 5.13
CA LYS A 10 2.68 8.38 5.71
C LYS A 10 1.67 7.51 4.98
N MET A 11 0.49 8.05 4.66
CA MET A 11 -0.53 7.39 3.85
C MET A 11 0.00 6.98 2.48
N HIS A 12 0.64 7.90 1.76
CA HIS A 12 1.22 7.60 0.45
C HIS A 12 2.28 6.49 0.54
N ARG A 13 3.14 6.51 1.58
CA ARG A 13 4.10 5.43 1.83
C ARG A 13 3.44 4.10 2.12
N LEU A 14 2.37 4.08 2.92
CA LEU A 14 1.60 2.88 3.23
C LEU A 14 0.99 2.28 1.96
N LEU A 15 0.27 3.07 1.16
CA LEU A 15 -0.33 2.60 -0.09
C LEU A 15 0.73 2.03 -1.03
N LYS A 16 1.91 2.67 -1.09
CA LYS A 16 3.04 2.17 -1.88
C LYS A 16 3.66 0.88 -1.33
N LYS A 17 3.63 0.65 -0.01
CA LYS A 17 4.03 -0.64 0.60
C LYS A 17 3.03 -1.73 0.21
N ILE A 18 1.73 -1.50 0.38
CA ILE A 18 0.65 -2.43 0.00
C ILE A 18 0.76 -2.79 -1.49
N ALA A 19 0.92 -1.79 -2.35
CA ALA A 19 1.08 -1.99 -3.80
C ALA A 19 2.35 -2.79 -4.19
N ARG A 20 3.32 -2.92 -3.29
CA ARG A 20 4.57 -3.65 -3.50
C ARG A 20 4.61 -5.01 -2.79
N GLN A 21 3.55 -5.36 -2.05
CA GLN A 21 3.41 -6.70 -1.50
C GLN A 21 3.32 -7.70 -2.65
N ARG A 22 4.08 -8.78 -2.53
CA ARG A 22 4.09 -9.85 -3.52
C ARG A 22 4.21 -11.19 -2.82
N VAL A 23 3.45 -12.17 -3.29
CA VAL A 23 3.66 -13.56 -2.91
C VAL A 23 4.89 -14.04 -3.68
N THR A 24 5.96 -14.34 -2.96
CA THR A 24 7.22 -14.80 -3.57
C THR A 24 7.19 -16.30 -3.81
N MET A 25 6.66 -17.06 -2.85
CA MET A 25 6.54 -18.51 -2.96
C MET A 25 5.42 -19.03 -2.07
N ILE A 26 5.04 -20.29 -2.29
CA ILE A 26 4.10 -21.02 -1.45
C ILE A 26 4.87 -22.15 -0.78
N LEU A 27 4.94 -22.13 0.56
CA LEU A 27 5.61 -23.16 1.33
C LEU A 27 4.74 -24.42 1.42
N GLN A 28 5.40 -25.57 1.27
CA GLN A 28 4.83 -26.90 1.45
C GLN A 28 5.53 -27.60 2.64
N PRO A 29 4.82 -28.46 3.39
CA PRO A 29 3.39 -28.78 3.27
C PRO A 29 2.52 -27.67 3.89
N GLY A 30 1.33 -27.43 3.34
CA GLY A 30 0.33 -26.53 3.96
C GLY A 30 -0.08 -25.32 3.12
N ASN A 31 0.43 -25.19 1.89
CA ASN A 31 0.07 -24.12 0.95
C ASN A 31 0.16 -22.70 1.54
N VAL A 32 1.19 -22.43 2.32
CA VAL A 32 1.33 -21.15 3.06
C VAL A 32 2.03 -20.11 2.16
N PRO A 33 1.37 -18.99 1.80
CA PRO A 33 2.01 -17.97 0.98
C PRO A 33 3.05 -17.19 1.77
N VAL A 34 4.26 -17.07 1.22
CA VAL A 34 5.31 -16.20 1.75
C VAL A 34 5.20 -14.85 1.06
N ILE A 35 4.90 -13.82 1.84
CA ILE A 35 4.68 -12.47 1.34
C ILE A 35 5.92 -11.62 1.62
N GLU A 36 6.53 -11.13 0.55
CA GLU A 36 7.57 -10.12 0.65
C GLU A 36 6.99 -8.74 0.88
N ARG A 37 7.75 -7.91 1.63
CA ARG A 37 7.37 -6.53 1.97
C ARG A 37 6.00 -6.46 2.64
N ALA A 38 5.71 -7.44 3.50
CA ALA A 38 4.56 -7.42 4.38
C ALA A 38 4.49 -6.08 5.11
N VAL A 39 3.27 -5.60 5.34
CA VAL A 39 3.05 -4.34 6.03
C VAL A 39 3.20 -4.58 7.53
N ASP A 40 3.79 -3.62 8.22
CA ASP A 40 4.02 -3.70 9.66
C ASP A 40 2.70 -3.58 10.43
N HIS A 41 2.59 -4.27 11.57
CA HIS A 41 1.37 -4.33 12.38
C HIS A 41 1.44 -3.46 13.65
N ASP A 42 1.93 -2.24 13.51
CA ASP A 42 1.90 -1.23 14.58
C ASP A 42 0.56 -0.47 14.63
N GLU A 43 0.22 0.06 15.81
CA GLU A 43 -1.01 0.85 16.05
C GLU A 43 -1.16 2.02 15.05
N VAL A 44 -0.03 2.64 14.67
CA VAL A 44 -0.04 3.74 13.70
C VAL A 44 -0.42 3.21 12.31
N THR A 45 0.17 2.11 11.86
CA THR A 45 -0.17 1.52 10.56
C THR A 45 -1.61 1.01 10.54
N LYS A 46 -2.10 0.40 11.62
CA LYS A 46 -3.50 -0.01 11.74
C LYS A 46 -4.47 1.17 11.54
N THR A 47 -4.18 2.31 12.16
CA THR A 47 -4.98 3.53 11.99
C THR A 47 -4.97 4.02 10.54
N LEU A 48 -3.80 3.98 9.89
CA LEU A 48 -3.65 4.37 8.48
C LEU A 48 -4.39 3.43 7.53
N ILE A 49 -4.36 2.11 7.78
CA ILE A 49 -5.08 1.10 7.00
C ILE A 49 -6.59 1.31 7.12
N LEU A 50 -7.11 1.46 8.35
CA LEU A 50 -8.54 1.72 8.57
C LEU A 50 -8.98 3.00 7.86
N THR A 51 -8.15 4.04 7.90
CA THR A 51 -8.42 5.28 7.15
C THR A 51 -8.44 5.03 5.64
N ALA A 52 -7.53 4.22 5.11
CA ALA A 52 -7.49 3.84 3.70
C ALA A 52 -8.74 3.06 3.29
N GLN A 53 -9.20 2.15 4.15
CA GLN A 53 -10.39 1.34 3.94
C GLN A 53 -11.66 2.20 3.92
N ILE A 54 -11.82 3.12 4.87
CA ILE A 54 -12.95 4.07 4.90
C ILE A 54 -12.98 4.93 3.63
N ARG A 55 -11.81 5.29 3.09
CA ARG A 55 -11.69 6.04 1.82
C ARG A 55 -11.88 5.18 0.57
N GLY A 56 -12.04 3.87 0.73
CA GLY A 56 -12.17 2.92 -0.37
C GLY A 56 -10.89 2.69 -1.18
N TRP A 57 -9.72 3.10 -0.66
CA TRP A 57 -8.42 2.91 -1.33
C TRP A 57 -7.87 1.49 -1.20
N VAL A 58 -8.36 0.77 -0.20
CA VAL A 58 -7.89 -0.56 0.19
C VAL A 58 -9.10 -1.40 0.57
N GLU A 59 -9.06 -2.67 0.18
CA GLU A 59 -10.08 -3.68 0.50
C GLU A 59 -9.42 -4.90 1.14
N ILE A 60 -10.17 -5.61 1.98
CA ILE A 60 -9.71 -6.89 2.53
C ILE A 60 -9.74 -7.93 1.41
N LEU A 61 -8.61 -8.59 1.21
CA LEU A 61 -8.45 -9.71 0.30
C LEU A 61 -8.75 -11.04 1.00
N HIS A 62 -8.20 -11.23 2.20
CA HIS A 62 -8.44 -12.39 3.06
C HIS A 62 -8.49 -11.97 4.52
N GLU A 63 -9.46 -12.50 5.25
CA GLU A 63 -9.65 -12.22 6.67
C GLU A 63 -8.94 -13.27 7.53
N SER A 64 -8.40 -12.83 8.67
CA SER A 64 -7.95 -13.69 9.77
C SER A 64 -7.00 -14.84 9.37
N MET A 65 -6.11 -14.57 8.41
CA MET A 65 -5.13 -15.55 7.94
C MET A 65 -4.05 -15.77 8.99
N PRO A 66 -3.60 -17.02 9.22
CA PRO A 66 -2.52 -17.29 10.16
C PRO A 66 -1.21 -16.71 9.63
N THR A 67 -0.60 -15.80 10.39
CA THR A 67 0.62 -15.08 10.00
C THR A 67 1.76 -15.38 10.97
N GLY A 68 2.95 -15.49 10.41
CA GLY A 68 4.21 -15.64 11.13
C GLY A 68 5.27 -14.74 10.54
N GLN A 69 6.27 -14.38 11.34
CA GLN A 69 7.44 -13.64 10.88
C GLN A 69 8.66 -14.55 10.82
N ILE A 70 9.50 -14.31 9.82
CA ILE A 70 10.79 -14.97 9.64
C ILE A 70 11.84 -14.11 10.36
N ASP A 71 12.70 -14.74 11.16
CA ASP A 71 13.77 -14.01 11.85
C ASP A 71 14.83 -13.50 10.85
N ALA A 72 15.70 -12.58 11.28
CA ALA A 72 16.79 -12.03 10.47
C ALA A 72 17.76 -13.09 9.90
N LYS A 73 17.77 -14.28 10.50
CA LYS A 73 18.54 -15.45 10.04
C LYS A 73 17.82 -16.29 8.97
N GLY A 74 16.59 -15.92 8.61
CA GLY A 74 15.79 -16.68 7.64
C GLY A 74 15.08 -17.91 8.25
N GLU A 75 15.12 -18.06 9.57
CA GLU A 75 14.55 -19.22 10.27
C GLU A 75 13.12 -18.92 10.78
N ILE A 76 12.26 -19.93 10.72
CA ILE A 76 10.91 -19.92 11.30
C ILE A 76 10.94 -20.90 12.46
N ASN A 77 10.33 -20.56 13.60
CA ASN A 77 10.15 -21.51 14.69
C ASN A 77 9.20 -22.63 14.24
N PRO A 78 9.68 -23.88 14.05
CA PRO A 78 8.87 -24.96 13.50
C PRO A 78 7.77 -25.43 14.47
N SER A 79 7.91 -25.16 15.77
CA SER A 79 6.91 -25.52 16.78
C SER A 79 5.71 -24.56 16.81
N GLN A 80 5.92 -23.29 16.42
CA GLN A 80 4.86 -22.28 16.37
C GLN A 80 5.11 -21.31 15.20
N PRO A 81 4.87 -21.75 13.96
CA PRO A 81 5.16 -20.96 12.76
C PRO A 81 4.23 -19.76 12.61
N PHE A 82 3.03 -19.80 13.19
CA PHE A 82 2.05 -18.73 13.16
C PHE A 82 1.86 -18.14 14.55
N GLN A 83 2.04 -16.83 14.67
CA GLN A 83 2.03 -16.09 15.92
C GLN A 83 0.77 -15.23 16.06
N SER A 84 0.20 -14.79 14.93
CA SER A 84 -0.96 -13.91 14.87
C SER A 84 -1.93 -14.36 13.79
N ARG A 85 -3.14 -13.77 13.82
CA ARG A 85 -4.09 -13.80 12.71
C ARG A 85 -4.28 -12.39 12.21
N GLU A 86 -4.08 -12.19 10.92
CA GLU A 86 -4.08 -10.85 10.32
C GLU A 86 -4.91 -10.84 9.04
N ASP A 87 -5.48 -9.68 8.76
CA ASP A 87 -6.20 -9.45 7.52
C ASP A 87 -5.19 -9.05 6.44
N TYR A 88 -5.34 -9.59 5.25
CA TYR A 88 -4.57 -9.19 4.09
C TYR A 88 -5.36 -8.21 3.26
N TRP A 89 -4.67 -7.18 2.78
CA TRP A 89 -5.30 -6.10 2.04
C TRP A 89 -4.82 -6.05 0.60
N LYS A 90 -5.75 -5.73 -0.31
CA LYS A 90 -5.45 -5.39 -1.70
C LYS A 90 -5.71 -3.91 -1.95
N LEU A 91 -4.96 -3.33 -2.87
CA LEU A 91 -5.20 -1.97 -3.35
C LEU A 91 -6.37 -1.98 -4.34
N THR A 92 -7.29 -1.02 -4.22
CA THR A 92 -8.36 -0.81 -5.22
C THR A 92 -7.87 0.11 -6.34
N ASP A 93 -8.66 0.25 -7.40
CA ASP A 93 -8.38 1.21 -8.49
C ASP A 93 -8.27 2.65 -7.97
N SER A 94 -9.09 3.01 -6.98
CA SER A 94 -9.05 4.33 -6.35
C SER A 94 -7.77 4.52 -5.54
N GLY A 95 -7.29 3.47 -4.85
CA GLY A 95 -5.99 3.46 -4.17
C GLY A 95 -4.83 3.65 -5.14
N TRP A 96 -4.87 3.01 -6.31
CA TRP A 96 -3.87 3.20 -7.36
C TRP A 96 -3.85 4.63 -7.89
N ALA A 97 -5.03 5.21 -8.13
CA ALA A 97 -5.17 6.61 -8.54
C ALA A 97 -4.62 7.59 -7.48
N ALA A 98 -4.81 7.28 -6.19
CA ALA A 98 -4.28 8.06 -5.08
C ALA A 98 -2.74 8.02 -5.02
N ILE A 99 -2.11 6.86 -5.27
CA ILE A 99 -0.65 6.75 -5.37
C ILE A 99 -0.11 7.59 -6.52
N GLN A 100 -0.70 7.47 -7.71
CA GLN A 100 -0.17 8.12 -8.91
C GLN A 100 -0.46 9.61 -8.98
N ARG A 101 -1.16 10.16 -7.97
CA ARG A 101 -1.60 11.57 -7.92
C ARG A 101 -2.23 11.97 -9.25
N ARG A 102 -3.06 11.10 -9.82
CA ARG A 102 -3.60 11.23 -11.19
C ARG A 102 -4.23 12.61 -11.43
N HIS A 103 -4.82 13.18 -10.39
CA HIS A 103 -5.37 14.54 -10.42
C HIS A 103 -4.30 15.63 -10.63
N GLN A 104 -3.16 15.56 -9.94
CA GLN A 104 -2.06 16.53 -10.11
C GLN A 104 -1.43 16.45 -11.49
N LEU A 105 -1.26 15.24 -12.02
CA LEU A 105 -0.76 15.04 -13.38
C LEU A 105 -1.73 15.58 -14.44
N SER A 106 -3.03 15.39 -14.23
CA SER A 106 -4.06 15.95 -15.11
C SER A 106 -4.08 17.48 -15.09
N LEU A 107 -3.90 18.11 -13.92
CA LEU A 107 -3.80 19.56 -13.83
C LEU A 107 -2.54 20.09 -14.51
N LEU A 108 -1.41 19.39 -14.34
CA LEU A 108 -0.15 19.73 -15.00
C LEU A 108 -0.28 19.66 -16.52
N SER A 109 -0.89 18.60 -17.07
CA SER A 109 -1.04 18.45 -18.52
C SER A 109 -1.94 19.53 -19.11
N ILE A 110 -3.02 19.91 -18.41
CA ILE A 110 -3.88 21.04 -18.80
C ILE A 110 -3.07 22.35 -18.77
N ALA A 111 -2.30 22.60 -17.72
CA ALA A 111 -1.48 23.82 -17.62
C ALA A 111 -0.43 23.91 -18.74
N VAL A 112 0.25 22.80 -19.06
CA VAL A 112 1.21 22.72 -20.16
C VAL A 112 0.53 22.95 -21.51
N ALA A 113 -0.66 22.38 -21.73
CA ALA A 113 -1.43 22.61 -22.95
C ALA A 113 -1.83 24.08 -23.12
N LEU A 114 -2.30 24.73 -22.05
CA LEU A 114 -2.65 26.16 -22.07
C LEU A 114 -1.44 27.05 -22.33
N LEU A 115 -0.29 26.76 -21.72
CA LEU A 115 0.95 27.48 -21.99
C LEU A 115 1.40 27.30 -23.44
N GLY A 116 1.30 26.09 -23.99
CA GLY A 116 1.61 25.83 -25.39
C GLY A 116 0.76 26.65 -26.36
N VAL A 117 -0.55 26.72 -26.12
CA VAL A 117 -1.47 27.56 -26.90
C VAL A 117 -1.11 29.04 -26.78
N TYR A 118 -0.82 29.50 -25.56
CA TYR A 118 -0.42 30.89 -25.32
C TYR A 118 0.86 31.27 -26.09
N PHE A 119 1.89 30.42 -26.04
CA PHE A 119 3.12 30.64 -26.79
C PHE A 119 2.89 30.61 -28.30
N ALA A 120 2.08 29.69 -28.81
CA ALA A 120 1.80 29.56 -30.24
C ALA A 120 1.01 30.74 -30.83
N ILE A 121 0.18 31.41 -30.03
CA ILE A 121 -0.56 32.62 -30.45
C ILE A 121 0.28 33.88 -30.26
N GLY A 122 1.16 33.91 -29.26
CA GLY A 122 2.00 35.06 -28.92
C GLY A 122 3.27 35.22 -29.77
N THR A 123 3.68 34.20 -30.51
CA THR A 123 4.73 34.23 -31.55
C THR A 123 4.13 34.44 -32.93
#